data_AF-A0A432GHG2-F1
#
_entry.id   AF-A0A432GHG2-F1
#
_cell.length_a   1.000
_cell.length_b   1.000
_cell.length_c   1.000
_cell.angle_alpha   90.00
_cell.angle_beta   90.00
_cell.angle_gamma   90.00
#
_symmetry.space_group_name_H-M   'P 1'
#
loop_
_entity.id
_entity.type
_entity.pdbx_description
1 polymer ?
#
loop_
_entity_poly.entity_id
_entity_poly.type
_entity_poly.pdbx_seq_one_letter_code
_entity_poly.pdbx_strand_id
1 'polypeptide(L)'
;MKVGIIGGSGLYHLEELKEVKEVHLDTPFGKPSSNFVTGEVNGIPVAFLPRHGIGHVLLPTEIPFRANIWGLKMLGVTHLISVGAVGSLREEIEPGHMVFPDQFIDLTRHRKSTFFGNGVVGHVQFGNPVCSELSGKLVEAAQTVGATMHVGGTYICMEGPAFSSRAESLLYRSWGADVIGMTNVQEAKLAREAEMAFASIALATDYDCWHVSESEVSVEDIIKVMHANVETARQILVETLRRISPDFPNSQADALKFSLITDKSKISKKTCHDLDLLLGRYLD
;
A
#
# COMPACT_ATOMS: atom_id res chain seq x y z
N MET A 1 -11.41 0.46 15.92
CA MET A 1 -10.52 0.54 14.73
C MET A 1 -9.37 -0.45 14.84
N LYS A 2 -8.80 -0.90 13.72
CA LYS A 2 -7.49 -1.58 13.62
C LYS A 2 -6.73 -1.11 12.38
N VAL A 3 -5.43 -0.85 12.53
CA VAL A 3 -4.55 -0.37 11.46
C VAL A 3 -3.72 -1.53 10.89
N GLY A 4 -3.78 -1.71 9.58
CA GLY A 4 -2.88 -2.57 8.82
C GLY A 4 -1.69 -1.77 8.34
N ILE A 5 -0.48 -2.34 8.45
CA ILE A 5 0.75 -1.76 7.90
C ILE A 5 1.36 -2.79 6.96
N ILE A 6 1.54 -2.42 5.70
CA ILE A 6 2.33 -3.23 4.75
C ILE A 6 3.70 -2.56 4.58
N GLY A 7 4.73 -3.26 5.04
CA GLY A 7 6.12 -2.81 4.93
C GLY A 7 6.77 -3.28 3.63
N GLY A 8 7.30 -2.34 2.84
CA GLY A 8 8.06 -2.61 1.62
C GLY A 8 9.54 -2.88 1.86
N SER A 9 10.36 -2.65 0.84
CA SER A 9 11.82 -2.74 0.93
C SER A 9 12.34 -1.99 2.16
N GLY A 10 13.05 -2.72 3.02
CA GLY A 10 13.69 -2.18 4.22
C GLY A 10 12.82 -2.17 5.49
N LEU A 11 11.49 -2.19 5.40
CA LEU A 11 10.59 -2.26 6.55
C LEU A 11 10.03 -3.68 6.70
N TYR A 12 10.74 -4.54 7.45
CA TYR A 12 10.37 -5.96 7.62
C TYR A 12 9.76 -6.28 8.97
N HIS A 13 9.85 -5.37 9.93
CA HIS A 13 9.33 -5.51 11.28
C HIS A 13 9.00 -4.12 11.86
N LEU A 14 8.10 -4.09 12.85
CA LEU A 14 7.74 -2.88 13.59
C LEU A 14 8.05 -3.12 15.07
N GLU A 15 9.19 -2.62 15.54
CA GLU A 15 9.74 -2.91 16.87
C GLU A 15 8.89 -2.34 18.01
N GLU A 16 8.07 -1.33 17.72
CA GLU A 16 7.22 -0.63 18.68
C GLU A 16 5.96 -1.40 19.04
N LEU A 17 5.68 -2.51 18.36
CA LEU A 17 4.55 -3.36 18.67
C LEU A 17 4.72 -3.97 20.07
N LYS A 18 3.71 -3.74 20.91
CA LYS A 18 3.52 -4.46 22.17
C LYS A 18 2.56 -5.61 21.96
N GLU A 19 2.60 -6.58 22.87
CA GLU A 19 1.74 -7.77 22.86
C GLU A 19 1.81 -8.56 21.53
N VAL A 20 3.04 -8.68 21.01
CA VAL A 20 3.31 -9.25 19.68
C VAL A 20 2.81 -10.68 19.57
N LYS A 21 2.01 -10.94 18.53
CA LYS A 21 1.53 -12.27 18.16
C LYS A 21 1.68 -12.49 16.67
N GLU A 22 2.31 -13.58 16.30
CA GLU A 22 2.34 -14.06 14.92
C GLU A 22 1.04 -14.82 14.60
N VAL A 23 0.41 -14.47 13.49
CA VAL A 23 -0.88 -15.04 13.07
C VAL A 23 -0.72 -15.63 11.67
N HIS A 24 -0.90 -16.96 11.60
CA HIS A 24 -0.98 -17.69 10.36
C HIS A 24 -2.41 -17.68 9.83
N LEU A 25 -2.60 -17.30 8.56
CA LEU A 25 -3.90 -17.28 7.89
C LEU A 25 -3.81 -17.91 6.51
N ASP A 26 -4.77 -18.79 6.21
CA ASP A 26 -5.08 -19.21 4.85
C ASP A 26 -6.20 -18.31 4.28
N THR A 27 -6.10 -17.98 3.00
CA THR A 27 -7.12 -17.19 2.30
C THR A 27 -7.65 -17.92 1.07
N PRO A 28 -8.85 -17.59 0.58
CA PRO A 28 -9.35 -18.10 -0.71
C PRO A 28 -8.46 -17.76 -1.91
N PHE A 29 -7.52 -16.83 -1.74
CA PHE A 29 -6.59 -16.36 -2.77
C PHE A 29 -5.18 -16.93 -2.62
N GLY A 30 -4.99 -17.92 -1.75
CA GLY A 30 -3.70 -18.53 -1.44
C GLY A 30 -3.07 -17.98 -0.17
N LYS A 31 -1.77 -18.23 0.00
CA LYS A 31 -1.02 -17.78 1.16
C LYS A 31 -0.62 -16.30 1.01
N PRO A 32 -0.69 -15.49 2.08
CA PRO A 32 -0.10 -14.16 2.10
C PRO A 32 1.43 -14.22 1.95
N SER A 33 2.07 -13.06 1.75
CA SER A 33 3.52 -12.93 1.60
C SER A 33 4.31 -13.49 2.79
N SER A 34 3.73 -13.44 3.98
CA SER A 34 4.28 -14.00 5.22
C SER A 34 3.15 -14.17 6.24
N ASN A 35 3.49 -14.66 7.43
CA ASN A 35 2.59 -14.56 8.58
C ASN A 35 2.37 -13.08 8.95
N PHE A 36 1.19 -12.77 9.47
CA PHE A 36 0.90 -11.45 9.97
C PHE A 36 1.49 -11.30 11.38
N VAL A 37 2.03 -10.13 11.70
CA VAL A 37 2.45 -9.80 13.05
C VAL A 37 1.46 -8.81 13.63
N THR A 38 0.76 -9.20 14.69
CA THR A 38 -0.25 -8.36 15.35
C THR A 38 0.25 -7.88 16.70
N GLY A 39 -0.25 -6.74 17.14
CA GLY A 39 0.07 -6.16 18.44
C GLY A 39 -0.65 -4.82 18.61
N GLU A 40 -0.11 -3.98 19.49
CA GLU A 40 -0.60 -2.61 19.67
C GLU A 40 0.54 -1.59 19.68
N VAL A 41 0.25 -0.38 19.22
CA VAL A 41 1.11 0.79 19.38
C VAL A 41 0.24 1.91 19.94
N ASN A 42 0.63 2.49 21.08
CA ASN A 42 -0.13 3.56 21.74
C ASN A 42 -1.62 3.22 21.96
N GLY A 43 -1.94 1.95 22.27
CA GLY A 43 -3.31 1.46 22.47
C GLY A 43 -4.13 1.27 21.18
N ILE A 44 -3.53 1.51 20.01
CA ILE A 44 -4.15 1.22 18.71
C ILE A 44 -3.76 -0.19 18.26
N PRO A 45 -4.71 -1.09 18.00
CA PRO A 45 -4.42 -2.40 17.44
C PRO A 45 -3.82 -2.30 16.04
N VAL A 46 -2.73 -3.03 15.81
CA VAL A 46 -1.98 -3.05 14.54
C VAL A 46 -1.84 -4.48 14.02
N ALA A 47 -1.91 -4.63 12.70
CA ALA A 47 -1.51 -5.82 11.96
C ALA A 47 -0.45 -5.45 10.92
N PHE A 48 0.74 -6.02 11.02
CA PHE A 48 1.87 -5.77 10.14
C PHE A 48 2.09 -6.95 9.18
N LEU A 49 2.45 -6.65 7.94
CA LEU A 49 2.83 -7.63 6.94
C LEU A 49 4.04 -7.14 6.11
N PRO A 50 5.15 -7.89 6.05
CA PRO A 50 6.22 -7.60 5.10
C PRO A 50 5.80 -7.99 3.68
N ARG A 51 5.69 -7.00 2.80
CA ARG A 51 5.18 -7.14 1.43
C ARG A 51 5.89 -8.20 0.62
N HIS A 52 7.22 -8.24 0.71
CA HIS A 52 8.08 -9.13 -0.07
C HIS A 52 8.38 -10.46 0.65
N GLY A 53 7.67 -10.72 1.75
CA GLY A 53 8.00 -11.82 2.66
C GLY A 53 9.26 -11.56 3.48
N ILE A 54 9.53 -12.46 4.43
CA ILE A 54 10.75 -12.39 5.25
C ILE A 54 11.96 -12.73 4.37
N GLY A 55 12.99 -11.89 4.42
CA GLY A 55 14.18 -12.04 3.58
C GLY A 55 14.01 -11.50 2.15
N HIS A 56 12.92 -10.77 1.86
CA HIS A 56 12.69 -10.13 0.56
C HIS A 56 12.70 -11.14 -0.62
N VAL A 57 11.97 -12.24 -0.47
CA VAL A 57 12.02 -13.39 -1.39
C VAL A 57 11.02 -13.32 -2.55
N LEU A 58 10.10 -12.35 -2.55
CA LEU A 58 9.07 -12.19 -3.58
C LEU A 58 9.37 -10.98 -4.48
N LEU A 59 9.41 -11.21 -5.79
CA LEU A 59 9.40 -10.13 -6.77
C LEU A 59 8.07 -9.38 -6.74
N PRO A 60 8.01 -8.11 -7.18
CA PRO A 60 6.76 -7.35 -7.23
C PRO A 60 5.58 -8.06 -7.93
N THR A 61 5.85 -8.76 -9.03
CA THR A 61 4.85 -9.55 -9.79
C THR A 61 4.34 -10.77 -9.03
N GLU A 62 5.14 -11.32 -8.12
CA GLU A 62 4.85 -12.55 -7.38
C GLU A 62 4.09 -12.31 -6.07
N ILE A 63 4.01 -11.04 -5.63
CA ILE A 63 3.32 -10.69 -4.39
C ILE A 63 1.86 -11.15 -4.46
N PRO A 64 1.38 -11.93 -3.49
CA PRO A 64 -0.01 -12.40 -3.45
C PRO A 64 -0.94 -11.30 -2.91
N PHE A 65 -1.06 -10.17 -3.62
CA PHE A 65 -1.78 -8.97 -3.15
C PHE A 65 -3.20 -9.26 -2.64
N ARG A 66 -3.96 -10.13 -3.33
CA ARG A 66 -5.31 -10.53 -2.88
C ARG A 66 -5.27 -11.26 -1.54
N ALA A 67 -4.35 -12.18 -1.33
CA ALA A 67 -4.21 -12.89 -0.05
C ALA A 67 -3.77 -11.93 1.07
N ASN A 68 -2.87 -11.00 0.76
CA ASN A 68 -2.39 -9.99 1.72
C ASN A 68 -3.55 -9.12 2.22
N ILE A 69 -4.29 -8.49 1.30
CA ILE A 69 -5.39 -7.59 1.66
C ILE A 69 -6.55 -8.36 2.29
N TRP A 70 -6.87 -9.55 1.78
CA TRP A 70 -7.90 -10.40 2.38
C TRP A 70 -7.55 -10.80 3.82
N GLY A 71 -6.30 -11.23 4.07
CA GLY A 71 -5.84 -11.59 5.41
C GLY A 71 -5.90 -10.40 6.38
N LEU A 72 -5.51 -9.20 5.95
CA LEU A 72 -5.70 -7.98 6.74
C LEU A 72 -7.19 -7.73 7.05
N LYS A 73 -8.09 -7.97 6.09
CA LYS A 73 -9.54 -7.84 6.31
C LYS A 73 -10.05 -8.86 7.33
N MET A 74 -9.60 -10.11 7.25
CA MET A 74 -9.94 -11.15 8.23
C MET A 74 -9.49 -10.76 9.64
N LEU A 75 -8.37 -10.06 9.77
CA LEU A 75 -7.89 -9.53 11.05
C LEU A 75 -8.69 -8.32 11.55
N GLY A 76 -9.67 -7.83 10.79
CA GLY A 76 -10.49 -6.68 11.15
C GLY A 76 -9.84 -5.33 10.85
N VAL A 77 -8.83 -5.29 9.96
CA VAL A 77 -8.23 -4.03 9.53
C VAL A 77 -9.27 -3.15 8.84
N THR A 78 -9.24 -1.87 9.20
CA THR A 78 -10.14 -0.82 8.68
C THR A 78 -9.38 0.31 8.02
N HIS A 79 -8.11 0.49 8.38
CA HIS A 79 -7.21 1.52 7.86
C HIS A 79 -5.92 0.85 7.44
N LEU A 80 -5.48 1.04 6.22
CA LEU A 80 -4.28 0.42 5.66
C LEU A 80 -3.28 1.49 5.28
N ILE A 81 -2.09 1.41 5.87
CA ILE A 81 -0.94 2.23 5.50
C ILE A 81 0.05 1.34 4.76
N SER A 82 0.34 1.68 3.51
CA SER A 82 1.45 1.10 2.78
C SER A 82 2.71 1.95 2.95
N VAL A 83 3.86 1.31 3.09
CA VAL A 83 5.16 1.97 3.02
C VAL A 83 6.01 1.30 1.94
N GLY A 84 6.69 2.05 1.08
CA GLY A 84 7.55 1.46 0.05
C GLY A 84 8.52 2.43 -0.60
N ALA A 85 9.68 1.90 -1.01
CA ALA A 85 10.67 2.64 -1.78
C ALA A 85 10.17 2.98 -3.20
N VAL A 86 10.59 4.14 -3.70
CA VAL A 86 10.26 4.65 -5.04
C VAL A 86 11.46 5.39 -5.64
N GLY A 87 11.52 5.38 -6.97
CA GLY A 87 12.33 6.34 -7.72
C GLY A 87 11.57 7.66 -7.89
N SER A 88 12.29 8.76 -7.79
CA SER A 88 11.77 10.10 -8.04
C SER A 88 11.75 10.40 -9.53
N LEU A 89 10.65 10.99 -10.00
CA LEU A 89 10.51 11.52 -11.35
C LEU A 89 10.56 13.05 -11.36
N ARG A 90 10.98 13.71 -10.27
CA ARG A 90 11.01 15.17 -10.11
C ARG A 90 12.32 15.63 -9.50
N GLU A 91 12.80 16.80 -9.89
CA GLU A 91 14.07 17.35 -9.37
C GLU A 91 13.94 17.69 -7.88
N GLU A 92 12.80 18.24 -7.48
CA GLU A 92 12.50 18.68 -6.12
C GLU A 92 12.25 17.53 -5.12
N ILE A 93 12.05 16.31 -5.60
CA ILE A 93 11.87 15.10 -4.77
C ILE A 93 13.20 14.36 -4.73
N GLU A 94 14.09 14.84 -3.87
CA GLU A 94 15.42 14.25 -3.68
C GLU A 94 15.38 12.90 -2.96
N PRO A 95 16.36 11.99 -3.20
CA PRO A 95 16.56 10.80 -2.37
C PRO A 95 16.64 11.16 -0.89
N GLY A 96 15.86 10.48 -0.06
CA GLY A 96 15.68 10.83 1.36
C GLY A 96 14.36 11.55 1.65
N HIS A 97 13.70 12.10 0.62
CA HIS A 97 12.40 12.74 0.77
C HIS A 97 11.26 11.72 0.86
N MET A 98 10.20 12.12 1.55
CA MET A 98 8.96 11.36 1.65
C MET A 98 7.91 11.93 0.71
N VAL A 99 7.14 11.09 0.05
CA VAL A 99 6.00 11.50 -0.78
C VAL A 99 4.75 10.80 -0.27
N PHE A 100 3.66 11.56 -0.15
CA PHE A 100 2.34 11.05 0.23
C PHE A 100 1.42 11.11 -0.99
N PRO A 101 1.61 10.21 -1.98
CA PRO A 101 0.90 10.28 -3.25
C PRO A 101 -0.61 10.10 -3.02
N ASP A 102 -1.41 10.84 -3.79
CA ASP A 102 -2.87 10.78 -3.77
C ASP A 102 -3.47 10.23 -5.06
N GLN A 103 -2.65 10.05 -6.11
CA GLN A 103 -3.04 9.52 -7.41
C GLN A 103 -2.12 8.39 -7.88
N PHE A 104 -2.64 7.52 -8.74
CA PHE A 104 -1.90 6.38 -9.29
C PHE A 104 -2.11 6.23 -10.80
N ILE A 105 -1.04 5.89 -11.51
CA ILE A 105 -1.07 5.36 -12.87
C ILE A 105 -0.65 3.89 -12.82
N ASP A 106 -1.52 3.00 -13.29
CA ASP A 106 -1.26 1.55 -13.31
C ASP A 106 -0.70 1.10 -14.66
N LEU A 107 0.59 0.75 -14.70
CA LEU A 107 1.26 0.15 -15.86
C LEU A 107 1.58 -1.34 -15.64
N THR A 108 1.01 -1.96 -14.60
CA THR A 108 1.14 -3.39 -14.36
C THR A 108 0.32 -4.20 -15.37
N ARG A 109 0.77 -5.42 -15.66
CA ARG A 109 0.27 -6.25 -16.76
C ARG A 109 -0.13 -7.67 -16.33
N HIS A 110 0.49 -8.20 -15.28
CA HIS A 110 0.36 -9.62 -14.95
C HIS A 110 -0.44 -9.91 -13.67
N ARG A 111 -0.85 -8.86 -12.97
CA ARG A 111 -1.33 -8.96 -11.58
C ARG A 111 -2.85 -8.89 -11.50
N LYS A 112 -3.43 -9.74 -10.67
CA LYS A 112 -4.86 -9.68 -10.35
C LYS A 112 -5.11 -8.50 -9.40
N SER A 113 -5.91 -7.54 -9.86
CA SER A 113 -6.17 -6.28 -9.16
C SER A 113 -7.63 -6.12 -8.71
N THR A 114 -8.35 -7.24 -8.53
CA THR A 114 -9.76 -7.30 -8.12
C THR A 114 -10.04 -8.62 -7.39
N PHE A 115 -10.92 -8.59 -6.39
CA PHE A 115 -11.55 -9.73 -5.75
C PHE A 115 -12.76 -10.23 -6.52
N PHE A 116 -13.42 -9.35 -7.29
CA PHE A 116 -14.51 -9.75 -8.20
C PHE A 116 -14.04 -10.72 -9.29
N GLY A 117 -15.01 -11.34 -9.96
CA GLY A 117 -14.83 -12.41 -10.93
C GLY A 117 -15.73 -13.61 -10.62
N ASN A 118 -15.56 -14.71 -11.35
CA ASN A 118 -16.27 -15.97 -11.09
C ASN A 118 -17.80 -15.81 -10.95
N GLY A 119 -18.40 -14.98 -11.81
CA GLY A 119 -19.84 -14.71 -11.78
C GLY A 119 -20.26 -13.50 -10.95
N VAL A 120 -19.34 -12.77 -10.31
CA VAL A 120 -19.63 -11.47 -9.67
C VAL A 120 -18.91 -10.35 -10.41
N VAL A 121 -19.66 -9.33 -10.79
CA VAL A 121 -19.17 -8.10 -11.42
C VAL A 121 -19.46 -6.94 -10.48
N GLY A 122 -18.40 -6.21 -10.13
CA GLY A 122 -18.47 -4.98 -9.35
C GLY A 122 -17.52 -3.93 -9.92
N HIS A 123 -17.91 -2.66 -9.83
CA HIS A 123 -17.11 -1.52 -10.26
C HIS A 123 -17.02 -0.49 -9.14
N VAL A 124 -15.96 -0.56 -8.34
CA VAL A 124 -15.71 0.42 -7.29
C VAL A 124 -15.24 1.74 -7.89
N GLN A 125 -15.69 2.85 -7.31
CA GLN A 125 -15.15 4.16 -7.66
C GLN A 125 -13.70 4.24 -7.20
N PHE A 126 -12.81 4.71 -8.08
CA PHE A 126 -11.36 4.78 -7.81
C PHE A 126 -10.72 6.12 -8.23
N GLY A 127 -11.52 7.14 -8.57
CA GLY A 127 -11.01 8.45 -8.99
C GLY A 127 -10.20 9.19 -7.90
N ASN A 128 -10.53 8.93 -6.63
CA ASN A 128 -9.74 9.35 -5.48
C ASN A 128 -9.31 8.10 -4.73
N PRO A 129 -8.14 7.50 -5.04
CA PRO A 129 -7.76 6.17 -4.54
C PRO A 129 -7.34 6.19 -3.06
N VAL A 130 -6.81 7.33 -2.59
CA VAL A 130 -6.29 7.52 -1.23
C VAL A 130 -7.34 8.13 -0.30
N CYS A 131 -7.34 7.71 0.96
CA CYS A 131 -8.13 8.31 2.04
C CYS A 131 -7.46 9.60 2.50
N SER A 132 -8.08 10.73 2.18
CA SER A 132 -7.55 12.07 2.51
C SER A 132 -7.31 12.27 3.99
N GLU A 133 -8.20 11.74 4.84
CA GLU A 133 -8.12 11.88 6.28
C GLU A 133 -6.93 11.11 6.86
N LEU A 134 -6.74 9.86 6.42
CA LEU A 134 -5.61 9.04 6.84
C LEU A 134 -4.29 9.59 6.31
N SER A 135 -4.25 10.02 5.04
CA SER A 135 -3.08 10.67 4.45
C SER A 135 -2.73 11.96 5.19
N GLY A 136 -3.72 12.79 5.54
CA GLY A 136 -3.51 13.99 6.34
C GLY A 136 -2.86 13.71 7.69
N LYS A 137 -3.22 12.61 8.36
CA LYS A 137 -2.58 12.21 9.62
C LYS A 137 -1.13 11.76 9.46
N LEU A 138 -0.82 11.08 8.36
CA LEU A 138 0.57 10.75 8.00
C LEU A 138 1.40 12.02 7.75
N VAL A 139 0.84 13.00 7.04
CA VAL A 139 1.49 14.29 6.77
C VAL A 139 1.73 15.09 8.06
N GLU A 140 0.73 15.19 8.95
CA GLU A 140 0.90 15.83 10.26
C GLU A 140 2.00 15.17 11.11
N ALA A 141 2.07 13.82 11.07
CA ALA A 141 3.09 13.06 11.77
C ALA A 141 4.48 13.29 11.16
N ALA A 142 4.59 13.29 9.84
CA ALA A 142 5.84 13.58 9.12
C ALA A 142 6.38 14.97 9.39
N GLN A 143 5.50 15.98 9.44
CA GLN A 143 5.88 17.33 9.85
C GLN A 143 6.45 17.36 11.28
N THR A 144 5.87 16.55 12.19
CA THR A 144 6.29 16.49 13.60
C THR A 144 7.63 15.79 13.77
N VAL A 145 7.87 14.74 12.99
CA VAL A 145 9.16 14.02 12.92
C VAL A 145 10.24 14.89 12.27
N GLY A 146 9.86 15.93 11.52
CA GLY A 146 10.79 16.81 10.82
C GLY A 146 11.27 16.24 9.49
N ALA A 147 10.49 15.35 8.87
CA ALA A 147 10.79 14.78 7.57
C ALA A 147 10.62 15.83 6.46
N THR A 148 11.55 15.88 5.50
CA THR A 148 11.32 16.59 4.25
C THR A 148 10.31 15.80 3.42
N MET A 149 9.19 16.43 3.07
CA MET A 149 8.05 15.73 2.49
C MET A 149 7.34 16.51 1.38
N HIS A 150 6.66 15.75 0.53
CA HIS A 150 5.82 16.21 -0.56
C HIS A 150 4.42 15.64 -0.40
N VAL A 151 3.41 16.52 -0.41
CA VAL A 151 2.00 16.16 -0.18
C VAL A 151 1.28 16.05 -1.51
N GLY A 152 0.62 14.92 -1.74
CA GLY A 152 0.02 14.59 -3.02
C GLY A 152 1.05 14.06 -4.02
N GLY A 153 0.60 13.91 -5.26
CA GLY A 153 1.44 13.48 -6.38
C GLY A 153 0.98 12.15 -6.98
N THR A 154 1.41 11.92 -8.20
CA THR A 154 1.04 10.77 -9.02
C THR A 154 2.13 9.71 -8.96
N TYR A 155 1.77 8.55 -8.41
CA TYR A 155 2.60 7.34 -8.38
C TYR A 155 2.39 6.51 -9.66
N ILE A 156 3.43 6.31 -10.45
CA ILE A 156 3.43 5.29 -11.51
C ILE A 156 3.77 3.94 -10.90
N CYS A 157 2.90 2.95 -11.09
CA CYS A 157 3.20 1.56 -10.75
C CYS A 157 3.58 0.78 -12.01
N MET A 158 4.86 0.49 -12.18
CA MET A 158 5.35 -0.38 -13.25
C MET A 158 5.36 -1.85 -12.84
N GLU A 159 5.46 -2.76 -13.82
CA GLU A 159 5.46 -4.20 -13.55
C GLU A 159 6.76 -4.71 -12.91
N GLY A 160 7.92 -4.21 -13.35
CA GLY A 160 9.22 -4.77 -12.96
C GLY A 160 9.52 -6.14 -13.61
N PRO A 161 10.55 -6.88 -13.16
CA PRO A 161 11.46 -6.51 -12.07
C PRO A 161 12.60 -5.58 -12.51
N ALA A 162 12.83 -5.43 -13.82
CA ALA A 162 13.78 -4.44 -14.32
C ALA A 162 13.27 -3.02 -14.02
N PHE A 163 14.19 -2.13 -13.68
CA PHE A 163 13.92 -0.69 -13.64
C PHE A 163 13.59 -0.16 -15.03
N SER A 164 13.07 1.07 -15.08
CA SER A 164 12.75 1.75 -16.32
C SER A 164 13.97 1.87 -17.22
N SER A 165 13.75 1.83 -18.53
CA SER A 165 14.65 2.49 -19.46
C SER A 165 14.51 4.01 -19.34
N ARG A 166 15.55 4.76 -19.74
CA ARG A 166 15.49 6.24 -19.70
C ARG A 166 14.34 6.81 -20.54
N ALA A 167 14.01 6.16 -21.65
CA ALA A 167 12.88 6.57 -22.49
C ALA A 167 11.54 6.45 -21.73
N GLU A 168 11.36 5.38 -20.96
CA GLU A 168 10.20 5.21 -20.09
C GLU A 168 10.16 6.27 -18.98
N SER A 169 11.27 6.52 -18.29
CA SER A 169 11.32 7.57 -17.25
C SER A 169 10.97 8.95 -17.79
N LEU A 170 11.51 9.33 -18.96
CA LEU A 170 11.20 10.61 -19.61
C LEU A 170 9.74 10.67 -20.08
N LEU A 171 9.17 9.56 -20.54
CA LEU A 171 7.76 9.47 -20.89
C LEU A 171 6.87 9.69 -19.65
N TYR A 172 7.16 9.03 -18.54
CA TYR A 172 6.38 9.16 -17.30
C TYR A 172 6.45 10.58 -16.74
N ARG A 173 7.62 11.23 -16.82
CA ARG A 173 7.78 12.66 -16.52
C ARG A 173 6.90 13.54 -17.40
N SER A 174 6.81 13.24 -18.70
CA SER A 174 5.95 13.99 -19.64
C SER A 174 4.45 13.84 -19.34
N TRP A 175 4.05 12.76 -18.66
CA TRP A 175 2.68 12.58 -18.16
C TRP A 175 2.40 13.34 -16.86
N GLY A 176 3.43 13.94 -16.26
CA GLY A 176 3.33 14.62 -14.99
C GLY A 176 3.32 13.68 -13.79
N ALA A 177 3.90 12.48 -13.91
CA ALA A 177 4.10 11.62 -12.75
C ALA A 177 5.25 12.10 -11.85
N ASP A 178 5.14 11.82 -10.56
CA ASP A 178 6.04 12.38 -9.54
C ASP A 178 6.99 11.34 -8.95
N VAL A 179 6.49 10.12 -8.75
CA VAL A 179 7.27 8.99 -8.26
C VAL A 179 6.92 7.71 -9.01
N ILE A 180 7.85 6.78 -9.07
CA ILE A 180 7.68 5.47 -9.69
C ILE A 180 8.04 4.35 -8.72
N GLY A 181 7.21 3.32 -8.67
CA GLY A 181 7.54 2.08 -7.99
C GLY A 181 6.80 0.90 -8.60
N MET A 182 6.75 -0.22 -7.88
CA MET A 182 6.33 -1.49 -8.45
C MET A 182 5.21 -2.20 -7.67
N THR A 183 4.61 -1.62 -6.63
CA THR A 183 3.80 -2.45 -5.69
C THR A 183 2.45 -1.87 -5.30
N ASN A 184 2.26 -0.56 -5.41
CA ASN A 184 1.29 0.09 -4.55
C ASN A 184 -0.14 0.12 -5.09
N VAL A 185 -0.29 0.07 -6.41
CA VAL A 185 -1.61 0.24 -7.06
C VAL A 185 -2.55 -0.95 -6.83
N GLN A 186 -2.02 -2.18 -6.78
CA GLN A 186 -2.82 -3.36 -6.44
C GLN A 186 -3.35 -3.27 -5.01
N GLU A 187 -2.52 -2.81 -4.08
CA GLU A 187 -2.91 -2.64 -2.68
C GLU A 187 -4.01 -1.59 -2.55
N ALA A 188 -3.88 -0.44 -3.23
CA ALA A 188 -4.89 0.60 -3.23
C ALA A 188 -6.24 0.10 -3.79
N LYS A 189 -6.22 -0.58 -4.96
CA LYS A 189 -7.44 -1.14 -5.59
C LYS A 189 -8.12 -2.19 -4.72
N LEU A 190 -7.35 -3.13 -4.19
CA LEU A 190 -7.89 -4.20 -3.36
C LEU A 190 -8.32 -3.69 -1.98
N ALA A 191 -7.62 -2.72 -1.39
CA ALA A 191 -8.04 -2.06 -0.15
C ALA A 191 -9.37 -1.33 -0.34
N ARG A 192 -9.57 -0.70 -1.51
CA ARG A 192 -10.84 -0.09 -1.88
C ARG A 192 -11.97 -1.13 -1.94
N GLU A 193 -11.75 -2.26 -2.61
CA GLU A 193 -12.73 -3.36 -2.64
C GLU A 193 -12.93 -4.03 -1.28
N ALA A 194 -11.92 -3.97 -0.40
CA ALA A 194 -12.02 -4.44 0.98
C ALA A 194 -12.58 -3.39 1.95
N GLU A 195 -12.97 -2.21 1.45
CA GLU A 195 -13.52 -1.09 2.21
C GLU A 195 -12.63 -0.64 3.37
N MET A 196 -11.32 -0.65 3.13
CA MET A 196 -10.31 -0.12 4.05
C MET A 196 -9.90 1.28 3.60
N ALA A 197 -9.80 2.22 4.54
CA ALA A 197 -9.18 3.52 4.28
C ALA A 197 -7.70 3.31 3.94
N PHE A 198 -7.32 3.55 2.70
CA PHE A 198 -5.94 3.34 2.23
C PHE A 198 -5.14 4.64 2.18
N ALA A 199 -3.88 4.62 2.63
CA ALA A 199 -2.90 5.67 2.40
C ALA A 199 -1.50 5.08 2.20
N SER A 200 -0.58 5.87 1.64
CA SER A 200 0.78 5.41 1.33
C SER A 200 1.84 6.42 1.73
N ILE A 201 3.00 5.90 2.15
CA ILE A 201 4.24 6.63 2.33
C ILE A 201 5.23 6.08 1.30
N ALA A 202 5.56 6.91 0.31
CA ALA A 202 6.53 6.60 -0.73
C ALA A 202 7.89 7.19 -0.33
N LEU A 203 8.91 6.34 -0.24
CA LEU A 203 10.25 6.70 0.23
C LEU A 203 11.16 6.90 -0.99
N ALA A 204 11.51 8.15 -1.33
CA ALA A 204 12.38 8.40 -2.49
C ALA A 204 13.79 7.89 -2.20
N THR A 205 14.28 6.94 -3.00
CA THR A 205 15.61 6.32 -2.84
C THR A 205 16.63 6.75 -3.89
N ASP A 206 16.16 7.25 -5.02
CA ASP A 206 16.92 7.57 -6.23
C ASP A 206 16.07 8.44 -7.17
N TYR A 207 16.65 8.91 -8.28
CA TYR A 207 15.94 9.65 -9.34
C TYR A 207 15.56 8.78 -10.55
N ASP A 208 15.23 7.50 -10.32
CA ASP A 208 15.07 6.52 -11.39
C ASP A 208 16.30 6.59 -12.34
N CYS A 209 16.11 6.60 -13.66
CA CYS A 209 17.22 6.70 -14.62
C CYS A 209 17.19 7.94 -15.54
N TRP A 210 16.37 8.95 -15.21
CA TRP A 210 16.27 10.20 -16.00
C TRP A 210 17.37 11.20 -15.63
N HIS A 211 17.83 11.21 -14.38
CA HIS A 211 18.86 12.12 -13.90
C HIS A 211 20.25 11.60 -14.34
N VAL A 212 20.98 12.41 -15.12
CA VAL A 212 22.26 12.01 -15.76
C VAL A 212 23.48 12.48 -14.95
N SER A 213 23.27 13.37 -13.98
CA SER A 213 24.31 14.19 -13.33
C SER A 213 24.88 13.63 -12.03
N GLU A 214 24.26 12.61 -11.44
CA GLU A 214 24.82 11.95 -10.26
C GLU A 214 25.78 10.85 -10.71
N SER A 215 26.99 10.84 -10.15
CA SER A 215 27.90 9.68 -10.21
C SER A 215 27.09 8.40 -9.99
N GLU A 216 27.32 7.34 -10.78
CA GLU A 216 26.60 6.06 -10.68
C GLU A 216 26.31 5.75 -9.21
N VAL A 217 25.05 5.93 -8.78
CA VAL A 217 24.68 5.78 -7.38
C VAL A 217 25.03 4.34 -7.02
N SER A 218 26.00 4.19 -6.13
CA SER A 218 26.43 2.86 -5.70
C SER A 218 25.24 2.18 -5.04
N VAL A 219 25.12 0.86 -5.20
CA VAL A 219 24.09 0.07 -4.49
C VAL A 219 24.17 0.33 -2.97
N GLU A 220 25.36 0.62 -2.47
CA GLU A 220 25.62 0.95 -1.07
C GLU A 220 24.96 2.27 -0.63
N ASP A 221 24.96 3.30 -1.47
CA ASP A 221 24.33 4.58 -1.14
C ASP A 221 22.79 4.47 -1.20
N ILE A 222 22.25 3.69 -2.14
CA ILE A 222 20.82 3.34 -2.18
C ILE A 222 20.42 2.64 -0.87
N ILE A 223 21.23 1.67 -0.42
CA ILE A 223 20.96 0.94 0.83
C ILE A 223 20.99 1.88 2.05
N LYS A 224 21.94 2.80 2.13
CA LYS A 224 22.01 3.79 3.24
C LYS A 224 20.79 4.70 3.26
N VAL A 225 20.42 5.27 2.11
CA VAL A 225 19.22 6.12 1.97
C VAL A 225 17.98 5.33 2.35
N MET A 226 17.85 4.08 1.88
CA MET A 226 16.75 3.20 2.24
C MET A 226 16.65 2.97 3.75
N HIS A 227 17.76 2.70 4.45
CA HIS A 227 17.74 2.51 5.90
C HIS A 227 17.31 3.77 6.66
N ALA A 228 17.84 4.93 6.29
CA ALA A 228 17.46 6.21 6.90
C ALA A 228 15.97 6.54 6.65
N ASN A 229 15.49 6.25 5.44
CA ASN A 229 14.09 6.41 5.08
C ASN A 229 13.16 5.51 5.87
N VAL A 230 13.54 4.24 6.06
CA VAL A 230 12.74 3.29 6.84
C VAL A 230 12.63 3.75 8.30
N GLU A 231 13.71 4.22 8.91
CA GLU A 231 13.67 4.71 10.28
C GLU A 231 12.75 5.93 10.40
N THR A 232 12.84 6.87 9.47
CA THR A 232 11.95 8.03 9.42
C THR A 232 10.49 7.61 9.21
N ALA A 233 10.23 6.66 8.30
CA ALA A 233 8.88 6.12 8.07
C ALA A 233 8.33 5.43 9.32
N ARG A 234 9.16 4.69 10.07
CA ARG A 234 8.78 4.06 11.34
C ARG A 234 8.35 5.11 12.37
N GLN A 235 9.13 6.19 12.52
CA GLN A 235 8.79 7.30 13.40
C GLN A 235 7.47 7.97 12.99
N ILE A 236 7.24 8.15 11.69
CA ILE A 236 5.97 8.67 11.15
C ILE A 236 4.80 7.74 11.50
N LEU A 237 4.95 6.43 11.33
CA LEU A 237 3.92 5.45 11.67
C LEU A 237 3.56 5.52 13.16
N VAL A 238 4.56 5.52 14.04
CA VAL A 238 4.36 5.60 15.50
C VAL A 238 3.67 6.90 15.89
N GLU A 239 4.12 8.02 15.35
CA GLU A 239 3.54 9.34 15.61
C GLU A 239 2.11 9.45 15.06
N THR A 240 1.83 8.83 13.91
CA THR A 240 0.46 8.73 13.35
C THR A 240 -0.44 7.95 14.29
N LEU A 241 0.02 6.78 14.76
CA LEU A 241 -0.73 5.92 15.68
C LEU A 241 -0.95 6.60 17.04
N ARG A 242 -0.07 7.51 17.46
CA ARG A 242 -0.26 8.36 18.65
C ARG A 242 -1.37 9.40 18.48
N ARG A 243 -1.62 9.85 17.25
CA ARG A 243 -2.56 10.95 16.91
C ARG A 243 -3.97 10.50 16.58
N ILE A 244 -4.12 9.28 16.07
CA ILE A 244 -5.44 8.76 15.69
C ILE A 244 -6.15 8.17 16.90
N SER A 245 -7.46 8.41 17.00
CA SER A 245 -8.30 7.82 18.04
C SER A 245 -8.84 6.45 17.59
N PRO A 246 -9.29 5.59 18.53
CA PRO A 246 -9.97 4.33 18.19
C PRO A 246 -11.22 4.46 17.31
N ASP A 247 -11.79 5.67 17.24
CA ASP A 247 -12.98 6.04 16.47
C ASP A 247 -12.64 6.84 15.20
N PHE A 248 -11.37 6.84 14.77
CA PHE A 248 -10.94 7.56 13.57
C PHE A 248 -11.75 7.09 12.34
N PRO A 249 -12.31 8.03 11.55
CA PRO A 249 -13.27 7.69 10.50
C PRO A 249 -12.61 7.02 9.30
N ASN A 250 -13.31 6.04 8.73
CA ASN A 250 -12.99 5.44 7.44
C ASN A 250 -13.95 5.98 6.37
N SER A 251 -13.51 6.98 5.60
CA SER A 251 -14.29 7.57 4.51
C SER A 251 -14.51 6.62 3.31
N GLN A 252 -13.84 5.47 3.30
CA GLN A 252 -13.92 4.44 2.26
C GLN A 252 -14.71 3.19 2.72
N ALA A 253 -15.35 3.25 3.90
CA ALA A 253 -16.02 2.11 4.53
C ALA A 253 -17.20 1.54 3.73
N ASP A 254 -17.79 2.31 2.82
CA ASP A 254 -18.94 1.90 2.00
C ASP A 254 -18.61 1.90 0.49
N ALA A 255 -17.33 1.73 0.14
CA ALA A 255 -16.88 1.76 -1.25
C ALA A 255 -17.53 0.71 -2.16
N LEU A 256 -18.03 -0.40 -1.61
CA LEU A 256 -18.73 -1.42 -2.37
C LEU A 256 -20.22 -1.10 -2.56
N LYS A 257 -20.77 -0.16 -1.80
CA LYS A 257 -22.18 0.22 -1.89
C LYS A 257 -22.49 0.72 -3.31
N PHE A 258 -23.46 0.08 -3.95
CA PHE A 258 -23.83 0.30 -5.35
C PHE A 258 -22.77 -0.06 -6.39
N SER A 259 -21.67 -0.70 -6.00
CA SER A 259 -20.63 -1.14 -6.96
C SER A 259 -21.00 -2.44 -7.68
N LEU A 260 -21.80 -3.31 -7.04
CA LEU A 260 -22.23 -4.60 -7.58
C LEU A 260 -23.26 -4.42 -8.71
N ILE A 261 -22.97 -5.02 -9.86
CA ILE A 261 -23.84 -4.97 -11.05
C ILE A 261 -24.55 -6.31 -11.28
N THR A 262 -23.92 -7.43 -10.94
CA THR A 262 -24.51 -8.74 -11.19
C THR A 262 -25.82 -8.91 -10.43
N ASP A 263 -26.85 -9.39 -11.14
CA ASP A 263 -28.08 -9.91 -10.53
C ASP A 263 -27.73 -10.99 -9.48
N LYS A 264 -28.05 -10.70 -8.21
CA LYS A 264 -27.72 -11.55 -7.06
C LYS A 264 -28.17 -13.00 -7.25
N SER A 265 -29.28 -13.24 -7.95
CA SER A 265 -29.82 -14.58 -8.21
C SER A 265 -28.92 -15.43 -9.14
N LYS A 266 -28.00 -14.79 -9.87
CA LYS A 266 -27.06 -15.43 -10.79
C LYS A 266 -25.70 -15.74 -10.15
N ILE A 267 -25.45 -15.23 -8.96
CA ILE A 267 -24.18 -15.47 -8.26
C ILE A 267 -24.20 -16.89 -7.70
N SER A 268 -23.16 -17.67 -8.01
CA SER A 268 -23.08 -19.04 -7.52
C SER A 268 -22.93 -19.06 -5.99
N LYS A 269 -23.53 -20.05 -5.32
CA LYS A 269 -23.38 -20.22 -3.86
C LYS A 269 -21.91 -20.29 -3.42
N LYS A 270 -21.07 -20.93 -4.24
CA LYS A 270 -19.63 -20.98 -4.01
C LYS A 270 -19.03 -19.58 -4.02
N THR A 271 -19.32 -18.77 -5.03
CA THR A 271 -18.78 -17.40 -5.12
C THR A 271 -19.28 -16.52 -3.97
N CYS A 272 -20.56 -16.66 -3.56
CA CYS A 272 -21.05 -15.96 -2.37
C CYS A 272 -20.23 -16.34 -1.13
N HIS A 273 -20.00 -17.64 -0.91
CA HIS A 273 -19.21 -18.12 0.22
C HIS A 273 -17.76 -17.64 0.17
N ASP A 274 -17.10 -17.77 -0.99
CA ASP A 274 -15.70 -17.38 -1.19
C ASP A 274 -15.48 -15.87 -0.98
N LEU A 275 -16.50 -15.03 -1.22
CA LEU A 275 -16.44 -13.57 -1.12
C LEU A 275 -17.22 -12.98 0.05
N ASP A 276 -17.75 -13.82 0.95
CA ASP A 276 -18.68 -13.42 2.02
C ASP A 276 -18.12 -12.32 2.92
N LEU A 277 -16.82 -12.39 3.24
CA LEU A 277 -16.12 -11.39 4.07
C LEU A 277 -16.25 -9.94 3.54
N LEU A 278 -16.33 -9.78 2.22
CA LEU A 278 -16.43 -8.48 1.57
C LEU A 278 -17.84 -8.17 1.11
N LEU A 279 -18.51 -9.16 0.53
CA LEU A 279 -19.78 -8.97 -0.18
C LEU A 279 -21.00 -9.41 0.62
N GLY A 280 -20.86 -10.15 1.71
CA GLY A 280 -21.99 -10.73 2.47
C GLY A 280 -23.07 -9.70 2.77
N ARG A 281 -22.67 -8.54 3.34
CA ARG A 281 -23.56 -7.41 3.66
C ARG A 281 -24.30 -6.78 2.47
N TYR A 282 -23.90 -7.12 1.25
CA TYR A 282 -24.43 -6.61 0.00
C TYR A 282 -25.17 -7.67 -0.82
N LEU A 283 -25.03 -8.96 -0.47
CA LEU A 283 -25.64 -10.07 -1.19
C LEU A 283 -26.96 -10.54 -0.55
N ASP A 284 -27.24 -10.11 0.68
CA ASP A 284 -28.55 -10.25 1.33
C ASP A 284 -29.67 -9.46 0.64
#